data_AF-A0AAV1Q783-F1
#
_entry.id   AF-A0AAV1Q783-F1
#
_cell.length_a   1.000
_cell.length_b   1.000
_cell.length_c   1.000
_cell.angle_alpha   90.00
_cell.angle_beta   90.00
_cell.angle_gamma   90.00
#
_symmetry.space_group_name_H-M   'P 1'
#
loop_
_entity.id
_entity.type
_entity.pdbx_description
1 polymer ?
#
loop_
_entity_poly.entity_id
_entity_poly.type
_entity_poly.pdbx_seq_one_letter_code
_entity_poly.pdbx_strand_id
1 'polypeptide(L)' 'MNYQQHLANSSAIRSEIQRFESVHPNIYSIYELLERVEEPLLQNQIREHVIAIEVEMNNKQTVNTAESSAHYKTCSF' A
#
# COMPACT_ATOMS: atom_id res chain seq x y z
N MET A 1 -4.20 -29.55 11.70
CA MET A 1 -3.94 -28.20 11.18
C MET A 1 -3.26 -28.34 9.83
N ASN A 2 -3.87 -27.83 8.76
CA ASN A 2 -3.48 -28.14 7.38
C ASN A 2 -2.33 -27.20 6.93
N TYR A 3 -1.10 -27.71 6.94
CA TYR A 3 0.11 -26.95 6.65
C TYR A 3 0.10 -26.28 5.25
N GLN A 4 -0.56 -26.91 4.27
CA GLN A 4 -0.73 -26.33 2.93
C GLN A 4 -1.61 -25.08 2.94
N GLN A 5 -2.64 -25.02 3.80
CA GLN A 5 -3.48 -23.82 3.96
C GLN A 5 -2.66 -22.65 4.51
N HIS A 6 -1.79 -22.89 5.50
CA HIS A 6 -0.92 -21.85 6.06
C HIS A 6 0.07 -21.31 5.02
N LEU A 7 0.65 -22.18 4.19
CA LEU A 7 1.54 -21.77 3.10
C LEU A 7 0.80 -20.93 2.05
N ALA A 8 -0.40 -21.35 1.64
CA ALA A 8 -1.23 -20.62 0.67
C ALA A 8 -1.64 -19.23 1.20
N ASN A 9 -2.04 -19.15 2.47
CA ASN A 9 -2.34 -17.87 3.13
C ASN A 9 -1.09 -16.97 3.17
N SER A 10 0.07 -17.53 3.52
CA SER A 10 1.32 -16.76 3.55
C SER A 10 1.73 -16.22 2.17
N SER A 11 1.48 -16.97 1.09
CA SER A 11 1.76 -16.51 -0.28
C SER A 11 0.78 -15.42 -0.73
N ALA A 12 -0.49 -15.52 -0.38
CA ALA A 12 -1.48 -14.51 -0.72
C ALA A 12 -1.17 -13.17 -0.03
N ILE A 13 -0.82 -13.20 1.26
CA ILE A 13 -0.40 -12.01 2.02
C ILE A 13 0.84 -11.37 1.39
N ARG A 14 1.86 -12.17 1.05
CA ARG A 14 3.08 -11.65 0.39
C ARG A 14 2.77 -10.99 -0.96
N SER A 15 1.90 -11.59 -1.77
CA SER A 15 1.49 -11.01 -3.05
C SER A 15 0.74 -9.69 -2.87
N GLU A 16 -0.08 -9.59 -1.84
CA GLU A 16 -0.84 -8.37 -1.55
C GLU A 16 0.09 -7.24 -1.08
N ILE A 17 1.08 -7.54 -0.22
CA ILE A 17 2.12 -6.59 0.19
C ILE A 17 2.89 -6.07 -1.03
N GLN A 18 3.33 -6.95 -1.94
CA GLN A 18 4.02 -6.54 -3.16
C GLN A 18 3.15 -5.64 -4.05
N ARG A 19 1.84 -5.94 -4.14
CA ARG A 19 0.90 -5.10 -4.90
C ARG A 19 0.82 -3.70 -4.30
N PHE A 20 0.75 -3.58 -2.97
CA PHE A 20 0.77 -2.29 -2.29
C PHE A 20 2.09 -1.54 -2.49
N GLU A 21 3.24 -2.21 -2.32
CA GLU A 21 4.55 -1.58 -2.50
C GLU A 21 4.78 -1.09 -3.93
N SER A 22 4.24 -1.81 -4.92
CA SER A 22 4.38 -1.46 -6.35
C SER A 22 3.66 -0.17 -6.74
N VAL A 23 2.75 0.36 -5.91
CA VAL A 23 2.02 1.60 -6.21
C VAL A 23 2.87 2.85 -5.98
N HIS A 24 3.85 2.79 -5.07
CA HIS A 24 4.63 3.96 -4.63
C HIS A 24 5.34 4.67 -5.79
N PRO A 25 6.01 3.97 -6.73
CA PRO A 25 6.61 4.61 -7.90
C PRO A 25 5.62 5.47 -8.69
N ASN A 26 4.38 5.01 -8.86
CA ASN A 26 3.37 5.76 -9.61
C ASN A 26 2.89 7.01 -8.86
N ILE A 27 2.73 6.94 -7.53
CA ILE A 27 2.40 8.12 -6.71
C ILE A 27 3.51 9.17 -6.83
N TYR A 28 4.78 8.78 -6.76
CA TYR A 28 5.90 9.70 -6.97
C TYR A 28 5.90 10.31 -8.38
N SER A 29 5.64 9.51 -9.43
CA SER A 29 5.49 10.03 -10.79
C SER A 29 4.35 11.04 -10.94
N ILE A 30 3.26 10.89 -10.18
CA ILE A 30 2.17 11.89 -10.20
C ILE A 30 2.62 13.21 -9.58
N TYR A 31 3.40 13.20 -8.50
CA TYR A 31 3.98 14.42 -7.93
C TYR A 31 4.92 15.12 -8.92
N GLU A 32 5.77 14.37 -9.65
CA GLU A 32 6.62 14.94 -10.71
C GLU A 32 5.80 15.54 -11.88
N LEU A 33 4.69 14.90 -12.24
CA LEU A 33 3.78 15.42 -13.27
C LEU A 33 3.05 16.68 -12.78
N LEU A 34 2.69 16.73 -11.49
CA LEU A 34 2.04 17.89 -10.89
C LEU A 34 2.92 19.13 -10.91
N GLU A 35 4.23 18.98 -10.76
CA GLU A 35 5.18 20.10 -10.87
C GLU A 35 5.14 20.79 -12.25
N ARG A 36 4.65 20.10 -13.28
CA ARG A 36 4.50 20.63 -14.64
C ARG A 36 3.15 21.33 -14.88
N VAL A 37 2.24 21.31 -13.91
CA VAL A 37 0.93 21.98 -14.02
C VAL A 37 1.09 23.46 -13.69
N GLU A 38 0.85 24.33 -14.67
CA GLU A 38 1.01 25.79 -14.53
C GLU A 38 -0.09 26.44 -13.68
N GLU A 39 -1.30 25.85 -13.67
CA GLU A 39 -2.44 26.40 -12.94
C GLU A 39 -2.37 26.01 -11.44
N PRO A 40 -2.14 26.97 -10.52
CA PRO A 40 -1.89 26.64 -9.11
C PRO A 40 -3.12 26.05 -8.39
N LEU A 41 -4.32 26.49 -8.77
CA LEU A 41 -5.57 25.99 -8.17
C LEU A 41 -5.79 24.52 -8.53
N LEU A 42 -5.68 24.18 -9.81
CA LEU A 42 -5.79 22.81 -10.30
C LEU A 42 -4.69 21.91 -9.71
N GLN A 43 -3.46 22.40 -9.66
CA GLN A 43 -2.34 21.67 -9.05
C GLN A 43 -2.63 21.34 -7.57
N ASN A 44 -3.16 22.30 -6.80
CA ASN A 44 -3.52 22.08 -5.40
C ASN A 44 -4.66 21.08 -5.25
N GLN A 45 -5.71 21.17 -6.07
CA GLN A 45 -6.81 20.22 -6.03
C GLN A 45 -6.33 18.79 -6.29
N ILE A 46 -5.50 18.58 -7.32
CA ILE A 46 -4.98 17.24 -7.63
C ILE A 46 -4.05 16.77 -6.49
N ARG A 47 -3.20 17.64 -5.95
CA ARG A 47 -2.33 17.32 -4.82
C ARG A 47 -3.12 16.84 -3.60
N GLU A 48 -4.21 17.51 -3.24
CA GLU A 48 -5.08 17.08 -2.13
C GLU A 48 -5.68 15.70 -2.36
N HIS A 49 -6.11 15.39 -3.59
CA HIS A 49 -6.63 14.07 -3.93
C HIS A 49 -5.54 12.98 -3.84
N VAL A 50 -4.32 13.27 -4.31
CA VAL A 50 -3.19 12.32 -4.23
C VAL A 50 -2.82 12.05 -2.76
N ILE A 51 -2.79 13.08 -1.91
CA ILE A 51 -2.55 12.92 -0.47
C ILE A 51 -3.64 12.06 0.17
N ALA A 52 -4.92 12.29 -0.15
CA ALA A 52 -6.02 11.50 0.38
C ALA A 52 -5.88 10.01 0.00
N ILE A 53 -5.49 9.73 -1.25
CA ILE A 53 -5.22 8.37 -1.72
C ILE A 53 -4.02 7.77 -0.96
N GLU A 54 -2.91 8.48 -0.85
CA GLU A 54 -1.70 8.02 -0.15
C GLU A 54 -1.98 7.68 1.32
N VAL A 55 -2.76 8.50 2.01
CA VAL A 55 -3.20 8.27 3.39
C VAL A 55 -4.06 7.01 3.48
N GLU A 56 -5.02 6.82 2.58
CA GLU A 56 -5.85 5.61 2.58
C GLU A 56 -5.03 4.35 2.30
N MET A 57 -4.08 4.42 1.38
CA MET A 57 -3.19 3.29 1.05
C MET A 57 -2.27 2.94 2.22
N ASN A 58 -1.66 3.94 2.88
CA ASN A 58 -0.84 3.71 4.07
C ASN A 58 -1.67 3.14 5.22
N ASN A 59 -2.92 3.57 5.39
CA ASN A 59 -3.81 3.01 6.41
C ASN A 59 -4.19 1.54 6.13
N LYS A 60 -4.34 1.14 4.85
CA LYS A 60 -4.53 -0.27 4.47
C LYS A 60 -3.23 -1.08 4.63
N GLN A 61 -2.08 -0.50 4.32
CA GLN A 61 -0.78 -1.15 4.50
C GLN A 61 -0.50 -1.46 5.98
N THR A 62 -0.81 -0.54 6.91
CA THR A 62 -0.57 -0.74 8.34
C THR A 62 -1.43 -1.84 8.94
N VAL A 63 -2.72 -1.94 8.57
CA VAL A 63 -3.59 -3.05 9.01
C VAL A 63 -3.13 -4.39 8.43
N ASN A 64 -2.75 -4.45 7.15
CA ASN A 64 -2.22 -5.67 6.53
C ASN A 64 -0.88 -6.10 7.16
N THR A 65 -0.04 -5.13 7.54
CA THR A 65 1.24 -5.41 8.21
C THR A 65 1.03 -5.87 9.66
N ALA A 66 0.04 -5.33 10.37
CA ALA A 66 -0.31 -5.76 11.72
C ALA A 66 -0.88 -7.19 11.73
N GLU A 67 -1.76 -7.53 10.79
CA GLU A 67 -2.28 -8.90 10.62
C GLU A 67 -1.19 -9.88 10.20
N SER A 68 -0.29 -9.46 9.32
CA SER A 68 0.90 -10.22 8.94
C SER A 68 1.78 -10.53 10.17
N SER A 69 2.07 -9.54 11.02
CA SER A 69 2.84 -9.72 12.27
C SER A 69 2.16 -10.67 13.26
N ALA A 70 0.83 -10.63 13.38
CA ALA A 70 0.07 -11.56 14.22
C ALA A 70 0.08 -13.01 13.69
N HIS A 71 0.05 -13.19 12.37
CA HIS A 71 0.11 -14.52 11.73
C HIS A 71 1.50 -15.17 11.84
N TYR A 72 2.58 -14.38 11.73
CA TYR A 72 3.95 -14.89 11.95
C TYR A 72 4.22 -15.25 13.41
N LYS A 73 3.59 -14.56 14.38
CA LYS A 73 3.68 -14.90 15.81
C LYS A 73 2.90 -16.16 16.21
N THR A 74 1.91 -16.58 15.44
CA THR A 74 1.14 -17.82 15.71
C THR A 74 1.72 -19.05 14.99
N CYS A 75 2.57 -18.88 13.98
CA CYS A 75 3.32 -19.97 13.33
C CYS A 75 4.74 -20.16 13.89
N SER A 76 5.20 -19.27 14.77
CA SER A 76 6.43 -19.46 15.55
C SER A 76 6.04 -19.61 17.01
N PHE A 77 5.63 -20.82 17.42
CA PHE A 77 5.71 -21.46 18.75
C PHE A 77 4.73 -22.63 18.82
#